data_AF-A0A7X5SBY1-F1
#
_entry.id   AF-A0A7X5SBY1-F1
#
_cell.length_a   1.000
_cell.length_b   1.000
_cell.length_c   1.000
_cell.angle_alpha   90.00
_cell.angle_beta   90.00
_cell.angle_gamma   90.00
#
_symmetry.space_group_name_H-M   'P 1'
#
loop_
_entity.id
_entity.type
_entity.pdbx_description
1 polymer ?
#
loop_
_entity_poly.entity_id
_entity_poly.type
_entity_poly.pdbx_seq_one_letter_code
_entity_poly.pdbx_strand_id
1 'polypeptide(L)'
;LLAAIGIARNVMSNLALVEDVDAAADDVKNGHGLAMSLARGKRFPRLALQMIQVGEESGALDTMLLKTADTFELETAQAIDRALAALVPLITLVLASVVGLVIISVLVPLYDLTNAIG
;
A
#
# COMPACT_ATOMS: atom_id res chain seq x y z
N LEU A 1 15.08 -20.98 8.17
CA LEU A 1 14.86 -19.55 8.46
C LEU A 1 15.97 -18.67 7.89
N LEU A 2 17.22 -18.74 8.37
CA LEU A 2 18.31 -17.86 7.89
C LEU A 2 18.56 -17.90 6.37
N ALA A 3 18.54 -19.09 5.77
CA ALA A 3 18.65 -19.22 4.31
C ALA A 3 17.48 -18.55 3.57
N ALA A 4 16.26 -18.66 4.10
CA ALA A 4 15.08 -18.02 3.52
C ALA A 4 15.16 -16.49 3.60
N ILE A 5 15.66 -15.95 4.73
CA ILE A 5 15.94 -14.51 4.85
C ILE A 5 16.96 -14.05 3.80
N GLY A 6 18.03 -14.80 3.59
CA GLY A 6 19.03 -14.47 2.57
C GLY A 6 18.46 -14.44 1.15
N ILE A 7 17.53 -15.35 0.83
CA ILE A 7 16.83 -15.35 -0.46
C ILE A 7 15.86 -14.15 -0.56
N ALA A 8 15.06 -13.91 0.47
CA ALA A 8 14.10 -12.80 0.51
C ALA A 8 14.80 -11.45 0.34
N ARG A 9 15.93 -11.25 1.02
CA ARG A 9 16.79 -10.06 0.88
C ARG A 9 17.19 -9.78 -0.58
N ASN A 10 17.55 -10.82 -1.34
CA ASN A 10 18.03 -10.65 -2.71
C ASN A 10 16.94 -10.19 -3.70
N VAL A 11 15.67 -10.36 -3.36
CA VAL A 11 14.53 -9.92 -4.18
C VAL A 11 13.93 -8.59 -3.70
N MET A 12 14.41 -8.05 -2.57
CA MET A 12 13.94 -6.77 -2.04
C MET A 12 14.61 -5.60 -2.77
N SER A 13 13.81 -4.66 -3.28
CA SER A 13 14.29 -3.46 -3.97
C SER A 13 14.53 -2.27 -3.03
N ASN A 14 13.95 -2.28 -1.84
CA ASN A 14 14.05 -1.18 -0.87
C ASN A 14 15.24 -1.41 0.07
N LEU A 15 16.29 -0.60 -0.09
CA LEU A 15 17.53 -0.71 0.68
C LEU A 15 17.31 -0.58 2.20
N ALA A 16 16.36 0.26 2.62
CA ALA A 16 16.05 0.45 4.03
C ALA A 16 15.44 -0.82 4.65
N LEU A 17 14.55 -1.50 3.92
CA LEU A 17 13.99 -2.78 4.37
C LEU A 17 15.03 -3.90 4.34
N VAL A 18 15.96 -3.88 3.38
CA VAL A 18 17.09 -4.82 3.32
C VAL A 18 17.96 -4.68 4.57
N GLU A 19 18.26 -3.46 5.00
CA GLU A 19 19.04 -3.20 6.22
C GLU A 19 18.35 -3.75 7.48
N ASP A 20 17.03 -3.55 7.61
CA ASP A 20 16.27 -4.10 8.75
C ASP A 20 16.25 -5.64 8.75
N VAL A 21 16.13 -6.25 7.58
CA VAL A 21 16.11 -7.71 7.43
C VAL A 21 17.50 -8.31 7.67
N ASP A 22 18.57 -7.65 7.25
CA ASP A 22 19.95 -8.05 7.54
C ASP A 22 20.24 -7.97 9.05
N ALA A 23 19.86 -6.87 9.70
CA ALA A 23 19.97 -6.73 11.16
C ALA A 23 19.17 -7.83 11.89
N ALA A 24 17.94 -8.09 11.44
CA ALA A 24 17.12 -9.16 12.01
C ALA A 24 17.72 -10.56 11.79
N ALA A 25 18.35 -10.81 10.64
CA ALA A 25 19.03 -12.07 10.38
C ALA A 25 20.19 -12.31 11.36
N ASP A 26 20.97 -11.28 11.65
CA ASP A 26 22.08 -11.36 12.59
C ASP A 26 21.60 -11.52 14.04
N ASP A 27 20.53 -10.82 14.43
CA ASP A 27 19.90 -11.00 15.74
C ASP A 27 19.39 -12.44 15.95
N VAL A 28 18.77 -13.02 14.92
CA VAL A 28 18.26 -14.41 14.97
C VAL A 28 19.39 -15.42 15.01
N LYS A 29 20.53 -15.17 14.34
CA LYS A 29 21.75 -15.99 14.50
C LYS A 29 22.25 -16.00 15.96
N ASN A 30 22.08 -14.87 16.64
CA ASN A 30 22.46 -14.70 18.05
C ASN A 30 21.39 -15.23 19.03
N GLY A 31 20.31 -15.84 18.55
CA GLY A 31 19.26 -16.46 19.37
C GLY A 31 18.12 -15.53 19.78
N HIS A 32 18.04 -14.32 19.24
CA HIS A 32 16.89 -13.44 19.47
C HIS A 32 15.71 -13.82 18.57
N GLY A 33 14.49 -13.48 19.00
CA GLY A 33 13.28 -13.69 18.20
C GLY A 33 13.24 -12.78 16.96
N LEU A 34 12.73 -13.32 15.85
CA LEU A 34 12.54 -12.63 14.58
C LEU A 34 11.58 -11.45 14.71
N ALA A 35 10.46 -11.62 15.42
CA ALA A 35 9.46 -10.56 15.60
C ALA A 35 10.05 -9.34 16.33
N MET A 36 10.80 -9.57 17.40
CA MET A 36 11.45 -8.50 18.16
C MET A 36 12.49 -7.78 17.31
N SER A 37 13.25 -8.52 16.52
CA SER A 37 14.35 -7.97 15.72
C SER A 37 13.83 -7.11 14.57
N LEU A 38 12.79 -7.57 13.86
CA LEU A 38 12.10 -6.78 12.83
C LEU A 38 11.36 -5.57 13.42
N ALA A 39 10.89 -5.64 14.66
CA ALA A 39 10.23 -4.52 15.32
C ALA A 39 11.15 -3.32 15.57
N ARG A 40 12.48 -3.53 15.67
CA ARG A 40 13.45 -2.44 15.87
C ARG A 40 13.50 -1.48 14.69
N GLY A 41 13.33 -1.99 13.47
CA GLY A 41 13.33 -1.20 12.24
C GLY A 41 12.14 -0.24 12.12
N LYS A 42 11.03 -0.47 12.85
CA LYS A 42 9.78 0.31 12.81
C LYS A 42 9.12 0.49 11.43
N ARG A 43 9.65 -0.16 10.38
CA ARG A 43 9.09 -0.15 9.02
C ARG A 43 8.07 -1.26 8.80
N PHE A 44 8.12 -2.30 9.63
CA PHE A 44 7.19 -3.42 9.56
C PHE A 44 5.87 -3.08 10.27
N PRO A 45 4.72 -3.35 9.63
CA PRO A 45 3.42 -3.10 10.22
C PRO A 45 3.18 -4.00 11.44
N ARG A 46 2.42 -3.48 12.41
CA ARG A 46 2.15 -4.17 13.70
C ARG A 46 1.53 -5.55 13.49
N LEU A 47 0.64 -5.69 12.50
CA LEU A 47 0.00 -6.96 12.20
C LEU A 47 1.01 -8.04 11.78
N ALA A 48 1.97 -7.69 10.91
CA ALA A 48 3.04 -8.62 10.52
C ALA A 48 3.86 -9.07 11.73
N LEU A 49 4.28 -8.11 12.58
CA LEU A 49 5.07 -8.40 13.77
C LEU A 49 4.32 -9.33 14.74
N GLN A 50 3.01 -9.12 14.93
CA GLN A 50 2.18 -9.97 15.79
C GLN A 50 2.03 -11.39 15.24
N MET A 51 1.80 -11.53 13.93
CA MET A 51 1.66 -12.84 13.30
C MET A 51 2.96 -13.64 13.38
N ILE A 52 4.11 -12.97 13.16
CA ILE A 52 5.43 -13.57 13.33
C ILE A 52 5.64 -13.99 14.79
N GLN A 53 5.32 -13.12 15.76
CA GLN A 53 5.46 -13.44 17.18
C GLN A 53 4.62 -14.67 17.58
N VAL A 54 3.36 -14.72 17.18
CA VAL A 54 2.49 -15.90 17.42
C VAL A 54 3.06 -17.15 16.75
N GLY A 55 3.62 -17.01 15.55
CA GLY A 55 4.29 -18.11 14.84
C GLY A 55 5.54 -18.62 15.55
N GLU A 56 6.34 -17.73 16.13
CA GLU A 56 7.51 -18.10 16.93
C GLU A 56 7.11 -18.78 18.25
N GLU A 57 6.12 -18.25 18.97
CA GLU A 57 5.65 -18.80 20.25
C GLU A 57 4.97 -20.18 20.08
N SER A 58 4.25 -20.38 18.98
CA SER A 58 3.56 -21.64 18.68
C SER A 58 4.39 -22.66 17.89
N GLY A 59 5.60 -22.28 17.46
CA GLY A 59 6.42 -23.08 16.54
C GLY A 59 5.85 -23.23 15.13
N ALA A 60 4.79 -22.49 14.79
CA ALA A 60 4.11 -22.51 13.49
C ALA A 60 4.49 -21.32 12.59
N LEU A 61 5.76 -20.88 12.67
CA LEU A 61 6.23 -19.67 11.99
C LEU A 61 6.02 -19.71 10.48
N ASP A 62 6.26 -20.85 9.82
CA ASP A 62 6.07 -21.02 8.37
C ASP A 62 4.62 -20.71 7.97
N THR A 63 3.66 -21.37 8.62
CA THR A 63 2.22 -21.15 8.42
C THR A 63 1.82 -19.70 8.69
N MET A 64 2.36 -19.09 9.74
CA MET A 64 2.02 -17.72 10.10
C MET A 64 2.62 -16.69 9.15
N LEU A 65 3.81 -16.93 8.60
CA LEU A 65 4.42 -16.09 7.57
C LEU A 65 3.63 -16.15 6.25
N LEU A 66 3.21 -17.35 5.84
CA LEU A 66 2.32 -17.51 4.67
C LEU A 66 1.00 -16.75 4.87
N LYS A 67 0.36 -16.93 6.03
CA LYS A 67 -0.88 -16.22 6.35
C LYS A 67 -0.71 -14.70 6.41
N THR A 68 0.47 -14.24 6.85
CA THR A 68 0.84 -12.83 6.82
C THR A 68 0.92 -12.35 5.36
N ALA A 69 1.61 -13.08 4.48
CA ALA A 69 1.70 -12.75 3.06
C ALA A 69 0.30 -12.66 2.41
N ASP A 70 -0.55 -13.67 2.60
CA ASP A 70 -1.92 -13.70 2.07
C ASP A 70 -2.74 -12.48 2.54
N THR A 71 -2.57 -12.10 3.82
CA THR A 71 -3.28 -10.94 4.39
C THR A 71 -2.81 -9.64 3.75
N PHE A 72 -1.50 -9.44 3.58
CA PHE A 72 -0.97 -8.24 2.94
C PHE A 72 -1.27 -8.18 1.44
N GLU A 73 -1.29 -9.31 0.73
CA GLU A 73 -1.74 -9.36 -0.66
C GLU A 73 -3.19 -8.92 -0.79
N LEU A 74 -4.07 -9.43 0.08
CA LEU A 74 -5.48 -9.03 0.11
C LEU A 74 -5.66 -7.54 0.45
N GLU A 75 -4.97 -7.04 1.48
CA GLU A 75 -5.03 -5.62 1.86
C GLU A 75 -4.53 -4.72 0.74
N THR A 76 -3.45 -5.11 0.05
CA THR A 76 -2.89 -4.36 -1.07
C THR A 76 -3.86 -4.33 -2.25
N ALA A 77 -4.45 -5.47 -2.61
CA ALA A 77 -5.47 -5.54 -3.67
C ALA A 77 -6.67 -4.65 -3.34
N GLN A 78 -7.19 -4.72 -2.11
CA GLN A 78 -8.29 -3.87 -1.66
C GLN A 78 -7.94 -2.37 -1.68
N ALA A 79 -6.70 -2.02 -1.31
CA ALA A 79 -6.23 -0.64 -1.36
C ALA A 79 -6.19 -0.12 -2.80
N ILE A 80 -5.72 -0.93 -3.74
CA ILE A 80 -5.70 -0.62 -5.17
C ILE A 80 -7.13 -0.43 -5.69
N ASP A 81 -8.04 -1.37 -5.40
CA ASP A 81 -9.44 -1.29 -5.84
C ASP A 81 -10.12 -0.02 -5.31
N ARG A 82 -9.89 0.32 -4.04
CA ARG A 82 -10.41 1.56 -3.44
C ARG A 82 -9.83 2.81 -4.09
N ALA A 83 -8.54 2.81 -4.39
CA ALA A 83 -7.88 3.93 -5.07
C ALA A 83 -8.47 4.12 -6.48
N LEU A 84 -8.67 3.03 -7.23
CA LEU A 84 -9.32 3.06 -8.55
C LEU A 84 -10.77 3.51 -8.47
N ALA A 85 -11.53 3.02 -7.49
CA ALA A 85 -12.93 3.40 -7.28
C ALA A 85 -13.07 4.90 -6.94
N ALA A 86 -12.14 5.47 -6.16
CA ALA A 86 -12.11 6.89 -5.84
C ALA A 86 -11.67 7.78 -7.03
N LEU A 87 -10.95 7.21 -8.00
CA LEU A 87 -10.47 7.92 -9.18
C LEU A 87 -11.59 8.18 -10.20
N VAL A 88 -12.57 7.29 -10.31
CA VAL A 88 -13.76 7.46 -11.18
C VAL A 88 -14.56 8.74 -10.90
N PRO A 89 -15.02 9.02 -9.66
CA PRO A 89 -15.76 10.24 -9.36
C PRO A 89 -14.90 11.50 -9.53
N LEU A 90 -13.58 11.42 -9.27
CA LEU A 90 -12.66 12.53 -9.51
C LEU A 90 -12.63 12.91 -11.00
N ILE A 91 -12.41 11.94 -11.89
CA ILE A 91 -12.44 12.18 -13.34
C ILE A 91 -13.80 12.73 -13.78
N THR A 92 -14.88 12.17 -13.23
CA THR A 92 -16.25 12.59 -13.57
C THR A 92 -16.51 14.05 -13.19
N LEU A 93 -16.06 14.49 -12.02
CA LEU A 93 -16.20 15.88 -11.55
C LEU A 93 -15.37 16.85 -12.38
N VAL A 94 -14.17 16.44 -12.80
CA VAL A 94 -13.34 17.22 -13.74
C VAL A 94 -14.04 17.35 -15.09
N LEU A 95 -14.56 16.25 -15.65
CA LEU A 95 -15.29 16.27 -16.91
C LEU A 95 -16.54 17.16 -16.83
N ALA A 96 -17.33 17.03 -15.77
CA ALA A 96 -18.51 17.85 -15.55
C ALA A 96 -18.17 19.35 -15.49
N SER A 97 -17.05 19.68 -14.86
CA SER A 97 -16.55 21.06 -14.77
C SER A 97 -16.11 21.60 -16.14
N VAL A 98 -15.39 20.80 -16.94
CA VAL A 98 -15.00 21.17 -18.32
C VAL A 98 -16.24 21.39 -19.20
N VAL A 99 -17.20 20.46 -19.16
CA VAL A 99 -18.45 20.58 -19.92
C VAL A 99 -19.24 21.82 -19.48
N GLY A 100 -19.34 22.07 -18.17
CA GLY A 100 -20.01 23.25 -17.62
C GLY A 100 -19.38 24.57 -18.11
N LEU A 101 -18.04 24.65 -18.11
CA LEU A 101 -17.32 25.82 -18.62
C LEU A 101 -17.58 26.08 -20.11
N VAL A 102 -17.61 25.01 -20.93
CA VAL A 102 -17.91 25.14 -22.36
C VAL A 102 -19.33 25.63 -22.57
N ILE A 103 -20.31 25.06 -21.86
CA ILE A 103 -21.72 25.47 -21.94
C ILE A 103 -21.88 26.95 -21.60
N ILE A 104 -21.29 27.42 -20.50
CA ILE A 104 -21.36 28.82 -20.08
C ILE A 104 -20.72 29.73 -21.14
N SER A 105 -19.56 29.33 -21.68
CA SER A 105 -18.83 30.11 -22.70
C SER A 105 -19.63 30.29 -23.99
N VAL A 106 -20.53 29.36 -24.31
CA VAL A 106 -21.38 29.42 -25.52
C VAL A 106 -22.74 30.07 -25.24
N LEU A 107 -23.37 29.75 -24.11
CA LEU A 107 -24.71 30.26 -23.78
C LEU A 107 -24.70 31.76 -23.48
N VAL A 108 -23.70 32.28 -22.76
CA VAL A 108 -23.66 33.70 -22.37
C VAL A 108 -23.70 34.61 -23.62
N PRO A 109 -22.82 34.45 -24.64
CA PRO A 109 -22.90 35.25 -25.87
C PRO A 109 -24.21 35.08 -26.64
N LEU A 110 -24.81 33.88 -26.63
CA LEU A 110 -26.09 33.62 -27.29
C LEU A 110 -27.25 34.40 -26.65
N TYR A 111 -27.27 34.44 -25.31
CA TYR A 111 -28.25 35.23 -24.56
C TYR A 111 -28.06 36.72 -24.80
N ASP A 112 -26.81 37.21 -24.77
CA ASP A 112 -26.50 38.61 -25.04
C ASP A 112 -26.93 39.03 -26.46
N LEU A 113 -26.67 38.16 -27.45
CA LEU A 113 -27.11 38.40 -28.82
C LEU A 113 -28.63 38.46 -28.90
N THR A 114 -29.34 37.48 -28.33
CA THR A 114 -30.82 37.43 -28.36
C THR A 114 -31.46 38.66 -27.71
N ASN A 115 -30.91 39.12 -26.59
CA ASN A 115 -31.38 40.34 -25.91
C ASN A 115 -31.09 41.62 -26.70
N ALA A 116 -30.06 41.64 -27.55
CA ALA A 116 -29.72 42.80 -28.38
C ALA A 116 -30.59 42.93 -29.64
N ILE A 117 -31.22 41.84 -30.10
CA ILE A 117 -32.12 41.81 -31.27
C ILE A 117 -33.61 41.87 -30.89
N GLY A 118 -33.95 41.66 -29.61
CA GLY A 118 -35.31 41.71 -29.08
C GLY A 118 -35.73 43.09 -28.54
#